data_AF-A0A924TS32-F1
#
_entry.id   AF-A0A924TS32-F1
#
_cell.length_a   1.000
_cell.length_b   1.000
_cell.length_c   1.000
_cell.angle_alpha   90.00
_cell.angle_beta   90.00
_cell.angle_gamma   90.00
#
_symmetry.space_group_name_H-M   'P 1'
#
loop_
_entity.id
_entity.type
_entity.pdbx_description
1 polymer ?
#
loop_
_entity_poly.entity_id
_entity_poly.type
_entity_poly.pdbx_seq_one_letter_code
_entity_poly.pdbx_strand_id
1 'polypeptide(L)' 'SENPATLAASLTQLIGPLEYCDTSRRGYMVLTATATECRAEWTYVNTITSRSYTAVTDKALKVLPGVANRKIVNA' A
#
# COMPACT_ATOMS: atom_id res chain seq x y z
N SER A 1 9.11 -18.00 -12.72
CA SER A 1 8.91 -16.83 -11.83
C SER A 1 7.78 -17.17 -10.87
N GLU A 2 7.85 -16.65 -9.64
CA GLU A 2 6.80 -16.84 -8.63
C GLU A 2 5.52 -16.07 -9.00
N ASN A 3 4.35 -16.60 -8.65
CA ASN A 3 3.08 -15.90 -8.87
C ASN A 3 2.98 -14.70 -7.90
N PRO A 4 2.81 -13.45 -8.38
CA PRO A 4 2.77 -12.28 -7.51
C PRO A 4 1.71 -12.33 -6.41
N ALA A 5 0.52 -12.87 -6.71
CA ALA A 5 -0.55 -12.98 -5.72
C ALA A 5 -0.19 -13.97 -4.62
N THR A 6 0.42 -15.11 -4.98
CA THR A 6 0.92 -16.09 -4.01
C THR A 6 2.03 -15.50 -3.14
N LEU A 7 2.97 -14.77 -3.75
CA LEU A 7 4.05 -14.11 -3.02
C LEU A 7 3.53 -13.07 -2.03
N ALA A 8 2.61 -12.20 -2.47
CA ALA A 8 2.02 -11.19 -1.61
C ALA A 8 1.30 -11.79 -0.40
N ALA A 9 0.49 -12.84 -0.62
CA ALA A 9 -0.18 -13.56 0.46
C ALA A 9 0.81 -14.25 1.42
N SER A 10 1.88 -14.83 0.89
CA SER A 10 2.90 -15.49 1.71
C SER A 10 3.67 -14.50 2.58
N LEU A 11 4.00 -13.32 2.04
CA LEU A 11 4.70 -12.27 2.78
C LEU A 11 3.84 -11.69 3.91
N THR A 12 2.56 -11.42 3.67
CA THR A 12 1.66 -10.90 4.72
C THR A 12 1.36 -11.94 5.80
N GLN A 13 1.40 -13.24 5.48
CA GLN A 13 1.30 -14.30 6.49
C GLN A 13 2.58 -14.47 7.31
N LEU A 14 3.75 -14.37 6.67
CA LEU A 14 5.04 -14.62 7.32
C LEU A 14 5.50 -13.43 8.18
N ILE A 15 5.23 -12.21 7.72
CA ILE A 15 5.70 -10.98 8.36
C ILE A 15 4.53 -10.38 9.14
N GLY A 16 4.45 -10.70 10.43
CA GLY A 16 3.33 -10.29 11.29
C GLY A 16 2.94 -8.81 11.21
N PRO A 17 3.89 -7.85 11.19
CA PRO A 17 3.56 -6.42 11.04
C PRO A 17 3.19 -5.95 9.63
N LEU A 18 3.29 -6.81 8.60
CA LEU A 18 3.06 -6.44 7.21
C LEU A 18 1.56 -6.58 6.86
N GLU A 19 0.88 -5.45 6.80
CA GLU A 19 -0.57 -5.40 6.54
C GLU A 19 -0.94 -5.44 5.06
N TYR A 20 -0.02 -5.01 4.19
CA TYR A 20 -0.28 -4.91 2.77
C TYR A 20 0.99 -4.93 1.92
N CYS A 21 0.97 -5.72 0.86
CA CYS A 21 1.89 -5.59 -0.25
C CYS A 21 1.20 -6.02 -1.56
N ASP A 22 1.52 -5.34 -2.65
CA ASP A 22 1.17 -5.76 -4.01
C ASP A 22 2.45 -5.83 -4.83
N THR A 23 2.80 -7.04 -5.26
CA THR A 23 4.02 -7.33 -6.02
C THR A 23 3.73 -7.47 -7.52
N SER A 24 2.48 -7.30 -7.94
CA SER A 24 2.02 -7.50 -9.31
C SER A 24 1.94 -6.21 -10.12
N ARG A 25 1.59 -5.10 -9.47
CA ARG A 25 1.35 -3.80 -10.11
C ARG A 25 2.50 -2.83 -9.89
N ARG A 26 2.75 -1.96 -10.88
CA ARG A 26 3.68 -0.84 -10.76
C ARG A 26 2.94 0.41 -10.30
N GLY A 27 3.63 1.28 -9.57
CA GLY A 27 3.01 2.47 -9.00
C GLY A 27 3.90 3.15 -7.98
N TYR A 28 3.28 3.98 -7.16
CA TYR A 28 3.89 4.66 -6.03
C TYR A 28 2.90 4.78 -4.88
N MET A 29 3.42 5.09 -3.69
CA MET A 29 2.63 5.39 -2.52
C MET A 29 2.70 6.88 -2.23
N VAL A 30 1.54 7.52 -2.02
CA VAL A 30 1.46 8.88 -1.46
C VAL A 30 1.27 8.74 0.04
N LEU A 31 2.15 9.37 0.82
CA LEU A 31 2.05 9.44 2.27
C LEU A 31 1.69 10.87 2.67
N THR A 32 0.53 11.04 3.30
CA THR A 32 0.10 12.32 3.87
C THR A 32 0.09 12.23 5.38
N ALA A 33 0.95 13.00 6.04
CA ALA A 33 1.05 13.07 7.49
C ALA A 33 0.51 14.42 7.98
N THR A 34 -0.42 14.37 8.92
CA THR A 34 -0.96 15.52 9.64
C THR A 34 -0.90 15.26 11.15
N ALA A 35 -1.27 16.25 11.96
CA ALA A 35 -1.39 16.05 13.40
C ALA A 35 -2.48 15.03 13.79
N THR A 36 -3.47 14.80 12.91
CA THR A 36 -4.64 13.95 13.22
C THR A 36 -4.51 12.53 12.68
N GLU A 37 -3.72 12.30 11.63
CA GLU A 37 -3.48 10.97 11.06
C GLU A 37 -2.25 10.94 10.15
N CYS A 38 -1.77 9.73 9.87
CA CYS A 38 -0.87 9.48 8.75
C CYS A 38 -1.54 8.48 7.81
N ARG A 39 -1.80 8.90 6.56
CA ARG A 39 -2.55 8.15 5.54
C ARG A 39 -1.63 7.80 4.37
N ALA A 40 -1.65 6.54 3.97
CA ALA A 40 -0.93 5.99 2.82
C ALA A 40 -1.94 5.57 1.75
N GLU A 41 -1.71 6.00 0.51
CA GLU A 41 -2.51 5.64 -0.66
C GLU A 41 -1.62 5.07 -1.76
N TRP A 42 -1.99 3.93 -2.31
CA TRP A 42 -1.26 3.29 -3.40
C TRP A 42 -1.92 3.61 -4.73
N THR A 43 -1.18 4.34 -5.57
CA THR A 43 -1.56 4.68 -6.93
C THR A 43 -0.81 3.79 -7.90
N TYR A 44 -1.55 3.01 -8.68
CA TYR A 44 -1.02 2.07 -9.66
C TYR A 44 -1.13 2.61 -11.07
N VAL A 45 -0.16 2.24 -11.92
CA VAL A 45 -0.12 2.62 -13.34
C VAL A 45 -0.19 1.38 -14.23
N ASN A 46 -0.85 1.51 -15.38
CA ASN A 46 -0.97 0.40 -16.33
C ASN A 46 0.33 0.13 -17.12
N THR A 47 1.20 1.14 -17.26
CA THR A 47 2.52 1.00 -17.91
C THR A 47 3.53 1.96 -17.31
N ILE A 48 4.81 1.56 -17.37
CA ILE A 48 5.98 2.38 -17.01
C ILE A 48 6.89 2.67 -18.21
N THR A 49 6.58 2.13 -19.38
CA THR A 49 7.40 2.26 -20.60
C THR A 49 6.97 3.43 -21.49
N SER A 50 5.91 4.14 -21.10
CA SER A 50 5.33 5.27 -21.80
C SER A 50 5.06 6.42 -20.84
N ARG A 51 5.11 7.66 -21.35
CA ARG A 51 4.68 8.86 -20.61
C ARG A 51 3.16 9.04 -20.59
N SER A 52 2.45 8.39 -21.52
CA SER A 52 1.00 8.29 -21.50
C SER A 52 0.60 6.97 -20.84
N TYR A 53 -0.08 7.07 -19.69
CA TYR A 53 -0.53 5.95 -18.87
C TYR A 53 -1.82 6.33 -18.13
N THR A 54 -2.55 5.33 -17.66
CA THR A 54 -3.66 5.53 -16.71
C THR A 54 -3.18 5.24 -15.30
N ALA A 55 -3.75 5.95 -14.32
CA ALA A 55 -3.45 5.76 -12.91
C ALA A 55 -4.74 5.50 -12.12
N VAL A 56 -4.69 4.56 -11.17
CA VAL A 56 -5.80 4.23 -10.27
C VAL A 56 -5.27 4.11 -8.85
N THR A 57 -5.90 4.84 -7.92
CA THR A 57 -5.69 4.65 -6.47
C THR A 57 -6.67 3.60 -5.97
N ASP A 58 -6.16 2.54 -5.35
CA ASP A 58 -6.96 1.34 -5.04
C ASP A 58 -6.89 0.94 -3.55
N LYS A 59 -5.70 0.99 -2.94
CA LYS A 59 -5.53 0.72 -1.51
C LYS A 59 -5.28 2.02 -0.76
N ALA A 60 -5.92 2.17 0.39
CA ALA A 60 -5.62 3.22 1.36
C ALA A 60 -5.59 2.65 2.78
N LEU A 61 -4.56 3.02 3.54
CA LEU A 61 -4.35 2.63 4.94
C LEU A 61 -3.97 3.86 5.76
N LYS A 62 -4.25 3.84 7.06
CA LYS A 62 -3.87 4.93 7.96
C LYS A 62 -3.51 4.45 9.35
N VAL A 63 -2.85 5.32 10.09
CA VAL A 63 -2.66 5.23 11.53
C VAL A 63 -3.12 6.53 12.19
N LEU A 64 -3.63 6.43 13.41
CA LEU A 64 -4.03 7.60 14.22
C LEU A 64 -2.96 7.89 15.29
N PRO A 65 -2.87 9.13 15.79
CA PRO A 65 -1.91 9.48 16.83
C PRO A 65 -2.23 8.82 18.18
N GLY A 66 -1.19 8.66 19.03
CA GLY A 66 -1.32 8.20 20.41
C GLY A 66 -1.09 6.69 20.60
N VAL A 67 -0.75 6.31 21.84
CA VAL A 67 -0.33 4.93 22.17
C VAL A 67 -1.42 3.88 21.94
N ALA A 68 -2.69 4.27 22.01
CA ALA A 68 -3.83 3.41 21.73
C ALA A 68 -4.01 3.07 20.24
N ASN A 69 -3.32 3.79 19.35
CA ASN A 69 -3.51 3.73 17.90
C ASN A 69 -2.27 3.20 17.16
N ARG A 70 -1.41 2.44 17.83
CA ARG A 70 -0.25 1.76 17.22
C ARG A 70 -0.67 0.54 16.38
N LYS A 71 -1.59 0.77 15.45
CA LYS A 71 -2.11 -0.22 14.51
C LYS A 71 -2.47 0.48 13.21
N ILE A 72 -2.29 -0.24 12.11
CA ILE A 72 -2.73 0.20 10.79
C ILE A 72 -4.20 -0.18 10.63
N VAL A 73 -4.98 0.72 10.06
CA VAL A 73 -6.40 0.51 9.76
C VAL A 73 -6.70 0.93 8.32
N ASN A 74 -7.82 0.49 7.77
CA ASN A 74 -8.29 1.01 6.49
C ASN A 74 -8.58 2.52 6.62
N ALA A 75 -8.18 3.29 5.61
CA ALA A 75 -8.34 4.74 5.61
C ALA A 75 -9.75 5.19 5.30
#